data_AF-A0A939FJ67-F1
#
_entry.id   AF-A0A939FJ67-F1
#
_cell.length_a   1.000
_cell.length_b   1.000
_cell.length_c   1.000
_cell.angle_alpha   90.00
_cell.angle_beta   90.00
_cell.angle_gamma   90.00
#
_symmetry.space_group_name_H-M   'P 1'
#
loop_
_entity.id
_entity.type
_entity.pdbx_description
1 polymer ?
#
loop_
_entity_poly.entity_id
_entity_poly.type
_entity_poly.pdbx_seq_one_letter_code
_entity_poly.pdbx_strand_id
1 'polypeptide(L)'
;MPPDNGSPFLRVGGDLKLAAGQRLLAEDGPVNGTVAFAGRQTGTGTVSPKAVRDTGALAAFDGLREELTAASTCYAYDKGVPRKPTGTAVNQGKVTVFTGDGTSAFQVFNAPFDLVAPDGSAQSLSFRKIPANATVLVNVTDENGEARTINTSAVALAGVRRERLLWNIPDAKVVRIAGGGQLQGSVLVGRRSSTTRLSVAAVNGRVFTAGSLAHESGTGGAGGQTIHAYPFVGVLPECGTGPTPDGGHTDTGEPVPFPTGVLPPGFPGLEGLEGLEGLMGRPGAAGPDDAAPAEGRELPREGPPMRASMAVGATLMAVGAALALTVLFRTRSGPGSGPGRRT
;
A
#
# COMPACT_ATOMS: atom_id res chain seq x y z
N MET A 1 3.85 9.81 -14.40
CA MET A 1 5.24 9.40 -14.62
C MET A 1 5.37 7.94 -14.25
N PRO A 2 5.97 7.10 -15.11
CA PRO A 2 6.37 5.76 -14.70
C PRO A 2 7.43 5.88 -13.58
N PRO A 3 7.55 4.89 -12.69
CA PRO A 3 8.59 4.89 -11.67
C PRO A 3 10.00 4.85 -12.31
N ASP A 4 11.01 5.35 -11.59
CA ASP A 4 12.39 5.29 -12.04
C ASP A 4 12.89 3.86 -12.19
N ASN A 5 13.80 3.65 -13.14
CA ASN A 5 14.43 2.35 -13.35
C ASN A 5 15.20 1.87 -12.11
N GLY A 6 15.04 0.59 -11.78
CA GLY A 6 15.64 -0.03 -10.60
C GLY A 6 14.93 0.27 -9.28
N SER A 7 13.92 1.14 -9.28
CA SER A 7 13.12 1.39 -8.07
C SER A 7 12.35 0.14 -7.63
N PRO A 8 11.99 0.01 -6.34
CA PRO A 8 11.20 -1.13 -5.87
C PRO A 8 9.79 -1.15 -6.48
N PHE A 9 9.47 -2.18 -7.25
CA PHE A 9 8.11 -2.39 -7.79
C PHE A 9 7.31 -3.34 -6.89
N LEU A 10 7.98 -4.32 -6.27
CA LEU A 10 7.37 -5.21 -5.30
C LEU A 10 8.35 -5.58 -4.19
N ARG A 11 7.89 -5.45 -2.94
CA ARG A 11 8.58 -5.94 -1.74
C ARG A 11 7.64 -6.87 -0.99
N VAL A 12 8.14 -8.05 -0.60
CA VAL A 12 7.37 -9.07 0.11
C VAL A 12 8.09 -9.45 1.41
N GLY A 13 7.43 -9.29 2.55
CA GLY A 13 8.02 -9.61 3.87
C GLY A 13 8.06 -11.10 4.21
N GLY A 14 7.48 -11.94 3.35
CA GLY A 14 7.38 -13.39 3.54
C GLY A 14 7.65 -14.15 2.25
N ASP A 15 6.96 -15.28 2.09
CA ASP A 15 7.09 -16.15 0.93
C ASP A 15 6.50 -15.51 -0.33
N LEU A 16 7.17 -15.70 -1.47
CA LEU A 16 6.68 -15.32 -2.79
C LEU A 16 6.30 -16.61 -3.54
N LYS A 17 5.01 -16.81 -3.82
CA LYS A 17 4.51 -18.00 -4.50
C LYS A 17 3.91 -17.64 -5.85
N LEU A 18 4.39 -18.26 -6.93
CA LEU A 18 3.84 -18.10 -8.28
C LEU A 18 3.29 -19.42 -8.81
N ALA A 19 2.04 -19.40 -9.27
CA ALA A 19 1.42 -20.58 -9.88
C ALA A 19 2.06 -20.93 -11.23
N ALA A 20 1.97 -22.19 -11.62
CA ALA A 20 2.45 -22.67 -12.91
C ALA A 20 1.83 -21.86 -14.07
N GLY A 21 2.63 -21.50 -15.07
CA GLY A 21 2.18 -20.73 -16.23
C GLY A 21 1.92 -19.24 -15.97
N GLN A 22 2.01 -18.76 -14.73
CA GLN A 22 1.85 -17.35 -14.39
C GLN A 22 3.18 -16.59 -14.45
N ARG A 23 3.09 -15.31 -14.80
CA ARG A 23 4.23 -14.39 -14.90
C ARG A 23 4.02 -13.20 -13.99
N LEU A 24 5.04 -12.88 -13.17
CA LEU A 24 5.14 -11.59 -12.49
C LEU A 24 6.12 -10.71 -13.28
N LEU A 25 5.60 -9.65 -13.88
CA LEU A 25 6.39 -8.69 -14.64
C LEU A 25 6.53 -7.41 -13.82
N ALA A 26 7.78 -7.04 -13.52
CA ALA A 26 8.14 -5.74 -12.97
C ALA A 26 8.86 -4.91 -14.05
N GLU A 27 8.33 -4.96 -15.26
CA GLU A 27 8.82 -4.25 -16.44
C GLU A 27 7.66 -3.85 -17.34
N ASP A 28 7.74 -2.65 -17.93
CA ASP A 28 6.85 -2.17 -18.99
C ASP A 28 7.66 -1.31 -19.97
N GLY A 29 7.82 -1.81 -21.20
CA GLY A 29 8.68 -1.21 -22.21
C GLY A 29 10.13 -1.03 -21.70
N PRO A 30 10.70 0.19 -21.73
CA PRO A 30 12.06 0.46 -21.25
C PRO A 30 12.16 0.57 -19.72
N VAL A 31 11.01 0.55 -19.02
CA VAL A 31 10.94 0.73 -17.57
C VAL A 31 11.05 -0.62 -16.89
N ASN A 32 11.94 -0.75 -15.91
CA ASN A 32 12.06 -1.95 -15.07
C ASN A 32 12.27 -1.60 -13.60
N GLY A 33 11.73 -2.42 -12.72
CA GLY A 33 11.88 -2.29 -11.28
C GLY A 33 12.34 -3.57 -10.62
N THR A 34 12.59 -3.48 -9.31
CA THR A 34 13.07 -4.61 -8.51
C THR A 34 11.91 -5.33 -7.82
N VAL A 35 12.01 -6.66 -7.76
CA VAL A 35 11.17 -7.54 -6.95
C VAL A 35 12.03 -8.15 -5.86
N ALA A 36 11.67 -7.96 -4.60
CA ALA A 36 12.37 -8.58 -3.48
C ALA A 36 11.43 -9.28 -2.49
N PHE A 37 11.89 -10.37 -1.89
CA PHE A 37 11.12 -11.16 -0.92
C PHE A 37 12.00 -11.67 0.23
N ALA A 38 11.47 -11.74 1.45
CA ALA A 38 12.24 -12.17 2.63
C ALA A 38 12.19 -13.69 2.89
N GLY A 39 11.09 -14.34 2.52
CA GLY A 39 10.85 -15.77 2.75
C GLY A 39 11.46 -16.65 1.66
N ARG A 40 10.71 -17.66 1.22
CA ARG A 40 11.05 -18.55 0.11
C ARG A 40 10.28 -18.16 -1.14
N GLN A 41 10.94 -18.29 -2.29
CA GLN A 41 10.24 -18.30 -3.57
C GLN A 41 9.78 -19.73 -3.86
N THR A 42 8.49 -19.94 -4.12
CA THR A 42 7.89 -21.26 -4.37
C THR A 42 7.00 -21.26 -5.61
N GLY A 43 6.70 -22.47 -6.11
CA GLY A 43 5.93 -22.66 -7.35
C GLY A 43 6.81 -22.63 -8.60
N THR A 44 6.17 -22.70 -9.77
CA THR A 44 6.83 -22.87 -11.09
C THR A 44 6.52 -21.75 -12.09
N GLY A 45 5.88 -20.67 -11.64
CA GLY A 45 5.74 -19.44 -12.43
C GLY A 45 7.07 -18.70 -12.57
N THR A 46 7.10 -17.67 -13.41
CA THR A 46 8.30 -16.89 -13.71
C THR A 46 8.20 -15.44 -13.22
N VAL A 47 9.35 -14.85 -12.89
CA VAL A 47 9.46 -13.44 -12.49
C VAL A 47 10.49 -12.74 -13.39
N SER A 48 10.13 -11.59 -13.96
CA SER A 48 11.00 -10.78 -14.81
C SER A 48 10.92 -9.29 -14.40
N PRO A 49 12.04 -8.63 -14.07
CA PRO A 49 13.38 -9.19 -13.85
C PRO A 49 13.41 -10.17 -12.65
N LYS A 50 14.48 -10.97 -12.55
CA LYS A 50 14.61 -11.99 -11.50
C LYS A 50 14.41 -11.40 -10.09
N ALA A 51 13.53 -12.02 -9.31
CA ALA A 51 13.34 -11.65 -7.92
C ALA A 51 14.58 -11.94 -7.06
N VAL A 52 14.86 -11.05 -6.11
CA VAL A 52 16.01 -11.16 -5.19
C VAL A 52 15.50 -11.49 -3.79
N ARG A 53 16.14 -12.46 -3.12
CA ARG A 53 15.85 -12.73 -1.72
C ARG A 53 16.54 -11.68 -0.85
N ASP A 54 15.77 -10.98 -0.04
CA ASP A 54 16.21 -9.91 0.87
C ASP A 54 15.41 -10.01 2.18
N THR A 55 16.06 -10.50 3.25
CA THR A 55 15.40 -10.71 4.56
C THR A 55 15.00 -9.40 5.23
N GLY A 56 15.58 -8.26 4.81
CA GLY A 56 15.23 -6.92 5.28
C GLY A 56 14.26 -6.19 4.36
N ALA A 57 13.64 -6.86 3.37
CA ALA A 57 12.86 -6.22 2.31
C ALA A 57 11.72 -5.31 2.82
N LEU A 58 11.20 -5.57 4.03
CA LEU A 58 10.16 -4.76 4.66
C LEU A 58 10.58 -3.99 5.92
N ALA A 59 11.86 -3.97 6.30
CA ALA A 59 12.29 -3.32 7.56
C ALA A 59 11.85 -1.84 7.65
N ALA A 60 11.80 -1.13 6.52
CA ALA A 60 11.35 0.26 6.47
C ALA A 60 9.82 0.43 6.63
N PHE A 61 9.07 -0.66 6.62
CA PHE A 61 7.61 -0.72 6.79
C PHE A 61 7.21 -1.44 8.08
N ASP A 62 8.15 -1.70 8.99
CA ASP A 62 7.85 -2.23 10.31
C ASP A 62 6.85 -1.30 11.04
N GLY A 63 5.80 -1.86 11.62
CA GLY A 63 4.74 -1.10 12.29
C GLY A 63 3.71 -0.44 11.35
N LEU A 64 3.90 -0.48 10.03
CA LEU A 64 2.99 0.19 9.08
C LEU A 64 1.54 -0.31 9.22
N ARG A 65 1.33 -1.60 9.49
CA ARG A 65 -0.04 -2.14 9.63
C ARG A 65 -0.75 -1.52 10.83
N GLU A 66 -0.04 -1.40 11.95
CA GLU A 66 -0.52 -0.74 13.17
C GLU A 66 -0.82 0.74 12.92
N GLU A 67 0.06 1.45 12.21
CA GLU A 67 -0.13 2.86 11.83
C GLU A 67 -1.37 3.03 10.93
N LEU A 68 -1.56 2.16 9.92
CA LEU A 68 -2.72 2.20 9.04
C LEU A 68 -4.03 1.94 9.79
N THR A 69 -4.03 0.98 10.73
CA THR A 69 -5.18 0.73 11.59
C THR A 69 -5.49 1.94 12.47
N ALA A 70 -4.49 2.48 13.16
CA ALA A 70 -4.67 3.64 14.04
C ALA A 70 -5.16 4.88 13.27
N ALA A 71 -4.57 5.16 12.11
CA ALA A 71 -4.98 6.25 11.24
C ALA A 71 -6.43 6.07 10.74
N SER A 72 -6.77 4.88 10.23
CA SER A 72 -8.12 4.58 9.74
C SER A 72 -9.18 4.76 10.82
N THR A 73 -8.93 4.24 12.03
CA THR A 73 -9.81 4.42 13.19
C THR A 73 -9.94 5.90 13.56
N CYS A 74 -8.84 6.65 13.65
CA CYS A 74 -8.86 8.07 14.00
C CYS A 74 -9.58 8.95 12.96
N TYR A 75 -9.48 8.61 11.67
CA TYR A 75 -10.20 9.31 10.61
C TYR A 75 -11.71 9.07 10.71
N ALA A 76 -12.11 7.85 11.06
CA ALA A 76 -13.52 7.49 11.22
C ALA A 76 -14.13 7.94 12.54
N TYR A 77 -13.37 7.93 13.63
CA TYR A 77 -13.86 8.09 14.99
C TYR A 77 -13.05 9.16 15.74
N ASP A 78 -13.76 10.20 16.21
CA ASP A 78 -13.21 11.17 17.15
C ASP A 78 -13.52 10.68 18.57
N LYS A 79 -12.47 10.27 19.29
CA LYS A 79 -12.57 9.71 20.66
C LYS A 79 -13.59 8.55 20.77
N GLY A 80 -13.61 7.68 19.77
CA GLY A 80 -14.50 6.52 19.72
C GLY A 80 -15.93 6.80 19.25
N VAL A 81 -16.28 8.06 18.98
CA VAL A 81 -17.57 8.44 18.40
C VAL A 81 -17.39 8.71 16.90
N PRO A 82 -18.34 8.32 16.02
CA PRO A 82 -18.24 8.64 14.60
C PRO A 82 -17.94 10.13 14.38
N ARG A 83 -16.90 10.40 13.59
CA ARG A 83 -16.44 11.76 13.32
C ARG A 83 -17.59 12.59 12.76
N LYS A 84 -17.76 13.79 13.27
CA LYS A 84 -18.83 14.70 12.84
C LYS A 84 -18.73 14.96 11.33
N PRO A 85 -19.76 14.64 10.53
CA PRO A 85 -19.74 14.91 9.10
C PRO A 85 -19.93 16.40 8.82
N THR A 86 -19.32 16.89 7.75
CA THR A 86 -19.53 18.26 7.20
C THR A 86 -20.45 18.24 5.97
N GLY A 87 -21.06 17.09 5.69
CA GLY A 87 -21.94 16.88 4.55
C GLY A 87 -22.77 15.62 4.71
N THR A 88 -23.48 15.26 3.65
CA THR A 88 -24.37 14.08 3.63
C THR A 88 -23.98 13.14 2.50
N ALA A 89 -24.06 11.83 2.75
CA ALA A 89 -23.98 10.78 1.74
C ALA A 89 -25.37 10.16 1.55
N VAL A 90 -25.90 10.20 0.33
CA VAL A 90 -27.24 9.67 0.02
C VAL A 90 -27.17 8.77 -1.20
N ASN A 91 -27.55 7.51 -1.05
CA ASN A 91 -27.76 6.60 -2.18
C ASN A 91 -29.13 6.90 -2.83
N GLN A 92 -29.12 7.28 -4.11
CA GLN A 92 -30.30 7.62 -4.91
C GLN A 92 -30.59 6.53 -5.96
N GLY A 93 -30.30 5.27 -5.65
CA GLY A 93 -30.54 4.13 -6.52
C GLY A 93 -29.40 3.87 -7.49
N LYS A 94 -29.19 4.74 -8.48
CA LYS A 94 -28.12 4.55 -9.49
C LYS A 94 -26.90 5.44 -9.27
N VAL A 95 -26.93 6.25 -8.21
CA VAL A 95 -25.87 7.17 -7.86
C VAL A 95 -25.85 7.37 -6.36
N THR A 96 -24.67 7.35 -5.75
CA THR A 96 -24.49 7.90 -4.41
C THR A 96 -23.98 9.34 -4.54
N VAL A 97 -24.70 10.27 -3.92
CA VAL A 97 -24.41 11.70 -3.95
C VAL A 97 -23.86 12.13 -2.59
N PHE A 98 -22.63 12.64 -2.59
CA PHE A 98 -21.96 13.27 -1.47
C PHE A 98 -22.12 14.79 -1.59
N THR A 99 -22.83 15.42 -0.67
CA THR A 99 -23.07 16.88 -0.67
C THR A 99 -22.40 17.51 0.53
N GLY A 100 -21.32 18.27 0.30
CA GLY A 100 -20.61 19.01 1.33
C GLY A 100 -21.34 20.29 1.77
N ASP A 101 -20.80 20.96 2.78
CA ASP A 101 -21.29 22.25 3.28
C ASP A 101 -20.93 23.46 2.39
N GLY A 102 -20.09 23.27 1.36
CA GLY A 102 -19.63 24.32 0.47
C GLY A 102 -18.58 25.27 1.04
N THR A 103 -18.11 25.07 2.26
CA THR A 103 -17.20 26.01 2.94
C THR A 103 -16.01 25.35 3.64
N SER A 104 -16.17 24.16 4.22
CA SER A 104 -15.10 23.50 4.96
C SER A 104 -13.98 23.00 4.05
N ALA A 105 -12.73 23.31 4.42
CA ALA A 105 -11.53 22.82 3.75
C ALA A 105 -11.28 21.31 3.98
N PHE A 106 -11.90 20.73 5.01
CA PHE A 106 -11.94 19.29 5.25
C PHE A 106 -13.39 18.84 5.22
N GLN A 107 -13.74 18.02 4.23
CA GLN A 107 -15.07 17.49 4.03
C GLN A 107 -15.13 16.04 4.53
N VAL A 108 -16.02 15.76 5.47
CA VAL A 108 -16.22 14.44 6.06
C VAL A 108 -17.60 13.92 5.72
N PHE A 109 -17.64 12.72 5.14
CA PHE A 109 -18.86 11.98 4.86
C PHE A 109 -18.82 10.65 5.60
N ASN A 110 -19.90 10.31 6.30
CA ASN A 110 -20.09 8.98 6.86
C ASN A 110 -21.15 8.25 6.01
N ALA A 111 -20.78 7.12 5.44
CA ALA A 111 -21.63 6.27 4.61
C ALA A 111 -21.77 4.90 5.29
N PRO A 112 -22.75 4.72 6.19
CA PRO A 112 -22.96 3.46 6.92
C PRO A 112 -23.68 2.40 6.07
N PHE A 113 -23.45 2.41 4.76
CA PHE A 113 -24.12 1.56 3.78
C PHE A 113 -23.21 1.22 2.62
N ASP A 114 -23.55 0.16 1.89
CA ASP A 114 -22.83 -0.23 0.68
C ASP A 114 -23.02 0.79 -0.43
N LEU A 115 -21.92 1.13 -1.11
CA LEU A 115 -21.94 1.97 -2.29
C LEU A 115 -22.26 1.10 -3.52
N VAL A 116 -23.49 0.57 -3.55
CA VAL A 116 -24.06 -0.24 -4.64
C VAL A 116 -25.45 0.28 -5.04
N ALA A 117 -25.91 -0.07 -6.25
CA ALA A 117 -27.32 0.13 -6.60
C ALA A 117 -28.24 -0.85 -5.83
N PRO A 118 -29.56 -0.60 -5.73
CA PRO A 118 -30.50 -1.47 -5.00
C PRO A 118 -30.52 -2.94 -5.46
N ASP A 119 -30.19 -3.20 -6.73
CA ASP A 119 -30.07 -4.53 -7.32
C ASP A 119 -28.66 -5.14 -7.17
N GLY A 120 -27.77 -4.48 -6.42
CA GLY A 120 -26.36 -4.84 -6.24
C GLY A 120 -25.45 -4.45 -7.41
N SER A 121 -26.01 -3.85 -8.47
CA SER A 121 -25.23 -3.44 -9.64
C SER A 121 -24.35 -2.22 -9.36
N ALA A 122 -23.46 -1.94 -10.32
CA ALA A 122 -22.55 -0.82 -10.26
C ALA A 122 -23.29 0.51 -10.36
N GLN A 123 -22.89 1.50 -9.55
CA GLN A 123 -23.48 2.83 -9.55
C GLN A 123 -22.46 3.95 -9.79
N SER A 124 -22.96 5.14 -10.10
CA SER A 124 -22.16 6.36 -10.16
C SER A 124 -21.87 6.91 -8.76
N LEU A 125 -20.79 7.68 -8.64
CA LEU A 125 -20.44 8.43 -7.43
C LEU A 125 -20.32 9.91 -7.80
N SER A 126 -20.98 10.79 -7.05
CA SER A 126 -21.04 12.22 -7.38
C SER A 126 -20.79 13.07 -6.15
N PHE A 127 -20.00 14.13 -6.32
CA PHE A 127 -19.71 15.10 -5.28
C PHE A 127 -20.30 16.47 -5.63
N ARG A 128 -20.91 17.13 -4.64
CA ARG A 128 -21.55 18.45 -4.78
C ARG A 128 -21.13 19.34 -3.63
N LYS A 129 -21.06 20.65 -3.89
CA LYS A 129 -20.72 21.67 -2.88
C LYS A 129 -19.42 21.34 -2.14
N ILE A 130 -18.40 20.88 -2.88
CA ILE A 130 -17.06 20.68 -2.36
C ILE A 130 -16.21 21.88 -2.76
N PRO A 131 -15.59 22.59 -1.81
CA PRO A 131 -14.63 23.64 -2.14
C PRO A 131 -13.48 23.07 -3.00
N ALA A 132 -12.99 23.85 -3.96
CA ALA A 132 -12.07 23.36 -5.01
C ALA A 132 -10.80 22.65 -4.48
N ASN A 133 -10.32 23.05 -3.31
CA ASN A 133 -9.11 22.49 -2.68
C ASN A 133 -9.40 21.71 -1.39
N ALA A 134 -10.66 21.40 -1.11
CA ALA A 134 -11.00 20.66 0.08
C ALA A 134 -10.41 19.24 0.03
N THR A 135 -9.96 18.77 1.18
CA THR A 135 -9.68 17.36 1.41
C THR A 135 -10.99 16.65 1.70
N VAL A 136 -11.25 15.54 1.02
CA VAL A 136 -12.49 14.78 1.16
C VAL A 136 -12.18 13.41 1.76
N LEU A 137 -12.76 13.16 2.93
CA LEU A 137 -12.75 11.87 3.61
C LEU A 137 -14.15 11.26 3.53
N VAL A 138 -14.26 10.08 2.93
CA VAL A 138 -15.47 9.26 2.98
C VAL A 138 -15.22 8.05 3.85
N ASN A 139 -15.80 8.05 5.05
CA ASN A 139 -15.80 6.91 5.96
C ASN A 139 -16.94 5.97 5.56
N VAL A 140 -16.62 4.81 5.00
CA VAL A 140 -17.56 3.72 4.73
C VAL A 140 -17.53 2.79 5.93
N THR A 141 -18.28 3.14 6.97
CA THR A 141 -18.29 2.45 8.27
C THR A 141 -19.24 1.28 8.26
N ASP A 142 -18.98 0.23 9.03
CA ASP A 142 -19.89 -0.89 9.26
C ASP A 142 -20.04 -1.15 10.75
N GLU A 143 -21.19 -0.79 11.32
CA GLU A 143 -21.47 -1.01 12.75
C GLU A 143 -21.40 -2.49 13.13
N ASN A 144 -21.68 -3.41 12.20
CA ASN A 144 -21.56 -4.84 12.44
C ASN A 144 -20.16 -5.39 12.10
N GLY A 145 -19.33 -4.59 11.41
CA GLY A 145 -17.97 -4.94 11.01
C GLY A 145 -17.84 -6.15 10.08
N GLU A 146 -18.88 -6.57 9.39
CA GLU A 146 -18.89 -7.78 8.57
C GLU A 146 -18.41 -7.52 7.15
N ALA A 147 -19.08 -6.66 6.39
CA ALA A 147 -18.74 -6.46 4.98
C ALA A 147 -19.14 -5.07 4.46
N ARG A 148 -18.30 -4.53 3.57
CA ARG A 148 -18.60 -3.34 2.79
C ARG A 148 -18.31 -3.53 1.31
N THR A 149 -19.22 -3.07 0.47
CA THR A 149 -19.10 -3.11 -0.98
C THR A 149 -19.10 -1.70 -1.58
N ILE A 150 -18.13 -1.44 -2.44
CA ILE A 150 -18.09 -0.30 -3.36
C ILE A 150 -18.15 -0.88 -4.77
N ASN A 151 -19.30 -0.74 -5.45
CA ASN A 151 -19.47 -1.19 -6.83
C ASN A 151 -19.73 0.01 -7.73
N THR A 152 -18.75 0.38 -8.55
CA THR A 152 -18.83 1.62 -9.33
C THR A 152 -18.74 1.43 -10.84
N SER A 153 -19.59 2.16 -11.55
CA SER A 153 -19.56 2.32 -13.01
C SER A 153 -18.98 3.69 -13.41
N ALA A 154 -18.52 4.49 -12.44
CA ALA A 154 -18.00 5.81 -12.70
C ALA A 154 -16.69 5.74 -13.49
N VAL A 155 -16.64 6.37 -14.66
CA VAL A 155 -15.42 6.48 -15.47
C VAL A 155 -14.65 7.79 -15.21
N ALA A 156 -15.31 8.78 -14.61
CA ALA A 156 -14.73 10.07 -14.28
C ALA A 156 -15.24 10.57 -12.92
N LEU A 157 -14.42 11.38 -12.26
CA LEU A 157 -14.76 12.04 -11.01
C LEU A 157 -15.35 13.42 -11.29
N ALA A 158 -16.55 13.69 -10.77
CA ALA A 158 -17.18 15.01 -10.87
C ALA A 158 -17.29 15.65 -9.49
N GLY A 159 -16.88 16.92 -9.39
CA GLY A 159 -17.10 17.76 -8.21
C GLY A 159 -16.11 17.56 -7.06
N VAL A 160 -15.02 16.81 -7.26
CA VAL A 160 -13.92 16.67 -6.28
C VAL A 160 -12.62 16.36 -7.02
N ARG A 161 -11.47 16.67 -6.38
CA ARG A 161 -10.14 16.33 -6.88
C ARG A 161 -9.72 14.95 -6.39
N ARG A 162 -9.32 14.08 -7.31
CA ARG A 162 -8.91 12.68 -7.04
C ARG A 162 -7.82 12.59 -5.98
N GLU A 163 -6.78 13.38 -6.13
CA GLU A 163 -5.61 13.44 -5.25
C GLU A 163 -5.94 13.97 -3.84
N ARG A 164 -7.16 14.44 -3.58
CA ARG A 164 -7.63 14.90 -2.27
C ARG A 164 -8.77 14.06 -1.71
N LEU A 165 -9.13 12.95 -2.37
CA LEU A 165 -10.19 12.04 -1.95
C LEU A 165 -9.60 10.78 -1.31
N LEU A 166 -10.05 10.48 -0.09
CA LEU A 166 -9.74 9.26 0.65
C LEU A 166 -11.02 8.50 0.99
N TRP A 167 -11.11 7.24 0.55
CA TRP A 167 -12.10 6.26 0.98
C TRP A 167 -11.52 5.50 2.17
N ASN A 168 -12.07 5.72 3.36
CA ASN A 168 -11.66 5.07 4.59
C ASN A 168 -12.68 4.00 4.98
N ILE A 169 -12.23 2.75 5.12
CA ILE A 169 -13.06 1.59 5.48
C ILE A 169 -12.49 1.00 6.78
N PRO A 170 -12.89 1.52 7.94
CA PRO A 170 -12.25 1.21 9.22
C PRO A 170 -12.64 -0.17 9.76
N ASP A 171 -13.87 -0.64 9.54
CA ASP A 171 -14.45 -1.71 10.38
C ASP A 171 -14.62 -3.06 9.68
N ALA A 172 -14.72 -3.08 8.35
CA ALA A 172 -15.20 -4.26 7.63
C ALA A 172 -14.19 -5.42 7.62
N LYS A 173 -14.63 -6.64 7.96
CA LYS A 173 -13.84 -7.88 7.75
C LYS A 173 -13.66 -8.18 6.27
N VAL A 174 -14.67 -7.90 5.45
CA VAL A 174 -14.59 -8.12 4.01
C VAL A 174 -14.89 -6.82 3.27
N VAL A 175 -13.92 -6.33 2.50
CA VAL A 175 -14.10 -5.16 1.63
C VAL A 175 -14.13 -5.64 0.19
N ARG A 176 -15.18 -5.28 -0.56
CA ARG A 176 -15.29 -5.55 -2.00
C ARG A 176 -15.27 -4.24 -2.75
N ILE A 177 -14.31 -4.08 -3.65
CA ILE A 177 -14.22 -2.94 -4.55
C ILE A 177 -14.29 -3.48 -5.98
N ALA A 178 -15.43 -3.25 -6.64
CA ALA A 178 -15.79 -3.87 -7.90
C ALA A 178 -16.41 -2.87 -8.88
N GLY A 179 -16.73 -3.36 -10.08
CA GLY A 179 -17.46 -2.64 -11.12
C GLY A 179 -16.61 -2.35 -12.35
N GLY A 180 -17.28 -2.10 -13.48
CA GLY A 180 -16.61 -1.80 -14.75
C GLY A 180 -16.03 -0.38 -14.85
N GLY A 181 -16.29 0.48 -13.86
CA GLY A 181 -15.74 1.83 -13.78
C GLY A 181 -14.37 1.88 -13.11
N GLN A 182 -13.85 3.08 -12.92
CA GLN A 182 -12.61 3.34 -12.19
C GLN A 182 -12.92 4.06 -10.88
N LEU A 183 -12.50 3.48 -9.75
CA LEU A 183 -12.61 4.16 -8.46
C LEU A 183 -11.57 5.28 -8.39
N GLN A 184 -12.01 6.48 -8.04
CA GLN A 184 -11.15 7.66 -8.00
C GLN A 184 -10.83 8.00 -6.55
N GLY A 185 -9.57 8.33 -6.26
CA GLY A 185 -9.10 8.64 -4.91
C GLY A 185 -8.36 7.48 -4.28
N SER A 186 -7.71 7.76 -3.15
CA SER A 186 -6.99 6.75 -2.40
C SER A 186 -7.94 5.95 -1.51
N VAL A 187 -7.56 4.71 -1.19
CA VAL A 187 -8.33 3.78 -0.37
C VAL A 187 -7.49 3.41 0.85
N LEU A 188 -8.11 3.42 2.03
CA LEU A 188 -7.54 2.94 3.28
C LEU A 188 -8.49 1.94 3.92
N VAL A 189 -8.06 0.68 4.04
CA VAL A 189 -8.76 -0.37 4.79
C VAL A 189 -8.02 -0.60 6.11
N GLY A 190 -8.64 -0.21 7.21
CA GLY A 190 -7.99 -0.11 8.52
C GLY A 190 -7.91 -1.42 9.30
N ARG A 191 -8.85 -2.34 9.07
CA ARG A 191 -8.98 -3.55 9.89
C ARG A 191 -7.91 -4.59 9.56
N ARG A 192 -7.14 -5.04 10.57
CA ARG A 192 -6.01 -5.98 10.37
C ARG A 192 -6.42 -7.37 9.93
N SER A 193 -7.54 -7.90 10.43
CA SER A 193 -8.05 -9.21 10.03
C SER A 193 -8.83 -9.16 8.71
N SER A 194 -8.93 -7.99 8.07
CA SER A 194 -9.74 -7.84 6.87
C SER A 194 -9.16 -8.55 5.65
N THR A 195 -10.04 -8.89 4.73
CA THR A 195 -9.71 -9.24 3.35
C THR A 195 -10.34 -8.23 2.40
N THR A 196 -9.51 -7.52 1.66
CA THR A 196 -9.91 -6.61 0.58
C THR A 196 -9.86 -7.35 -0.74
N ARG A 197 -11.00 -7.45 -1.45
CA ARG A 197 -11.13 -7.98 -2.81
C ARG A 197 -11.31 -6.84 -3.79
N LEU A 198 -10.40 -6.73 -4.73
CA LEU A 198 -10.35 -5.65 -5.72
C LEU A 198 -10.49 -6.25 -7.11
N SER A 199 -11.62 -5.98 -7.77
CA SER A 199 -11.96 -6.42 -9.12
C SER A 199 -12.54 -5.29 -9.99
N VAL A 200 -12.38 -4.03 -9.52
CA VAL A 200 -12.73 -2.81 -10.26
C VAL A 200 -11.71 -2.52 -11.37
N ALA A 201 -12.17 -1.98 -12.51
CA ALA A 201 -11.33 -1.74 -13.69
C ALA A 201 -10.02 -1.02 -13.36
N ALA A 202 -10.11 0.03 -12.53
CA ALA A 202 -8.92 0.63 -11.93
C ALA A 202 -9.23 1.31 -10.59
N VAL A 203 -8.21 1.41 -9.74
CA VAL A 203 -8.16 2.40 -8.65
C VAL A 203 -7.18 3.50 -9.05
N ASN A 204 -7.71 4.70 -9.26
CA ASN A 204 -6.97 5.91 -9.56
C ASN A 204 -6.61 6.63 -8.24
N GLY A 205 -5.65 6.09 -7.51
CA GLY A 205 -5.17 6.60 -6.23
C GLY A 205 -4.24 5.58 -5.58
N ARG A 206 -3.83 5.76 -4.32
CA ARG A 206 -3.10 4.73 -3.57
C ARG A 206 -4.07 3.76 -2.90
N VAL A 207 -3.67 2.50 -2.74
CA VAL A 207 -4.41 1.51 -1.94
C VAL A 207 -3.57 1.13 -0.73
N PHE A 208 -4.11 1.38 0.46
CA PHE A 208 -3.54 1.00 1.74
C PHE A 208 -4.47 -0.02 2.39
N THR A 209 -3.94 -1.15 2.84
CA THR A 209 -4.70 -2.12 3.64
C THR A 209 -3.84 -2.63 4.78
N ALA A 210 -4.39 -2.62 5.99
CA ALA A 210 -3.79 -3.29 7.14
C ALA A 210 -4.02 -4.81 7.11
N GLY A 211 -4.93 -5.29 6.26
CA GLY A 211 -5.27 -6.71 6.09
C GLY A 211 -4.71 -7.31 4.80
N SER A 212 -5.37 -8.36 4.31
CA SER A 212 -5.02 -9.01 3.06
C SER A 212 -5.63 -8.30 1.85
N LEU A 213 -4.92 -8.37 0.71
CA LEU A 213 -5.41 -7.91 -0.60
C LEU A 213 -5.49 -9.11 -1.56
N ALA A 214 -6.68 -9.33 -2.12
CA ALA A 214 -6.89 -10.13 -3.33
C ALA A 214 -7.15 -9.18 -4.50
N HIS A 215 -6.22 -9.11 -5.44
CA HIS A 215 -6.41 -8.40 -6.70
C HIS A 215 -6.86 -9.42 -7.74
N GLU A 216 -8.09 -9.28 -8.20
CA GLU A 216 -8.85 -10.30 -8.93
C GLU A 216 -9.23 -9.80 -10.30
N SER A 217 -9.44 -10.70 -11.26
CA SER A 217 -10.02 -10.32 -12.55
C SER A 217 -11.46 -9.81 -12.38
N GLY A 218 -11.83 -8.79 -13.16
CA GLY A 218 -13.21 -8.30 -13.23
C GLY A 218 -14.17 -9.33 -13.84
N THR A 219 -15.44 -9.22 -13.52
CA THR A 219 -16.53 -9.99 -14.15
C THR A 219 -16.55 -9.71 -15.66
N GLY A 220 -16.38 -10.75 -16.48
CA GLY A 220 -16.36 -10.64 -17.96
C GLY A 220 -14.99 -10.87 -18.62
N GLY A 221 -13.92 -11.07 -17.85
CA GLY A 221 -12.70 -11.78 -18.28
C GLY A 221 -11.79 -11.11 -19.32
N ALA A 222 -12.16 -9.98 -19.92
CA ALA A 222 -11.43 -9.42 -21.06
C ALA A 222 -10.44 -8.27 -20.75
N GLY A 223 -10.40 -7.76 -19.51
CA GLY A 223 -9.57 -6.61 -19.14
C GLY A 223 -8.72 -6.83 -17.89
N GLY A 224 -7.47 -6.33 -17.91
CA GLY A 224 -6.63 -6.26 -16.72
C GLY A 224 -7.18 -5.27 -15.69
N GLN A 225 -7.07 -5.61 -14.42
CA GLN A 225 -7.42 -4.70 -13.32
C GLN A 225 -6.17 -3.95 -12.87
N THR A 226 -6.30 -2.66 -12.56
CA THR A 226 -5.14 -1.78 -12.33
C THR A 226 -5.24 -1.05 -10.99
N ILE A 227 -4.12 -1.00 -10.26
CA ILE A 227 -3.95 -0.09 -9.13
C ILE A 227 -2.91 0.93 -9.55
N HIS A 228 -3.31 2.20 -9.65
CA HIS A 228 -2.36 3.28 -9.89
C HIS A 228 -1.64 3.67 -8.59
N ALA A 229 -0.65 4.56 -8.68
CA ALA A 229 0.05 5.11 -7.53
C ALA A 229 -0.06 6.64 -7.48
N TYR A 230 -1.21 7.19 -7.88
CA TYR A 230 -1.41 8.64 -7.84
C TYR A 230 -1.37 9.14 -6.40
N PRO A 231 -0.59 10.20 -6.11
CA PRO A 231 -0.37 10.65 -4.74
C PRO A 231 -1.66 11.19 -4.11
N PHE A 232 -1.74 11.07 -2.80
CA PHE A 232 -2.69 11.79 -1.97
C PHE A 232 -2.02 13.06 -1.43
N VAL A 233 -2.63 14.22 -1.67
CA VAL A 233 -2.14 15.55 -1.27
C VAL A 233 -3.17 16.29 -0.39
N GLY A 234 -4.17 15.57 0.09
CA GLY A 234 -5.11 16.06 1.09
C GLY A 234 -4.44 16.23 2.46
N VAL A 235 -4.99 17.12 3.27
CA VAL A 235 -4.60 17.31 4.66
C VAL A 235 -5.59 16.55 5.53
N LEU A 236 -5.11 15.50 6.19
CA LEU A 236 -5.91 14.69 7.10
C LEU A 236 -5.72 15.17 8.54
N PRO A 237 -6.67 14.89 9.45
CA PRO A 237 -6.51 15.19 10.87
C PRO A 237 -5.25 14.55 11.43
N GLU A 238 -4.57 15.24 12.34
CA GLU A 238 -3.46 14.64 13.08
C GLU A 238 -4.00 13.54 13.99
N CYS A 239 -3.58 12.32 13.71
CA CYS A 239 -3.83 11.16 14.53
C CYS A 239 -2.57 10.94 15.36
N GLY A 240 -2.60 11.33 16.63
CA GLY A 240 -1.46 11.10 17.51
C GLY A 240 -1.07 9.61 17.53
N THR A 241 0.20 9.30 17.78
CA THR A 241 0.71 7.92 17.95
C THR A 241 0.29 7.29 19.29
N GLY A 242 -0.78 7.79 19.91
CA GLY A 242 -1.26 7.33 21.20
C GLY A 242 -1.85 5.92 21.13
N PRO A 243 -1.86 5.18 22.25
CA PRO A 243 -2.52 3.88 22.31
C PRO A 243 -3.97 4.04 21.83
N THR A 244 -4.38 3.13 20.95
CA THR A 244 -5.76 2.99 20.49
C THR A 244 -6.67 3.06 21.73
N PRO A 245 -7.69 3.93 21.78
CA PRO A 245 -8.69 3.84 22.84
C PRO A 245 -9.24 2.41 22.87
N ASP A 246 -9.39 1.85 24.08
CA ASP A 246 -10.05 0.56 24.36
C ASP A 246 -11.55 0.60 24.02
N GLY A 247 -11.89 1.08 22.81
CA GLY A 247 -13.18 0.90 22.17
C GLY A 247 -13.26 -0.51 21.58
N GLY A 248 -13.23 -1.52 22.45
CA GLY A 248 -13.75 -2.88 22.22
C GLY A 248 -13.20 -3.75 21.10
N HIS A 249 -12.39 -3.25 20.16
CA HIS A 249 -11.92 -4.00 18.99
C HIS A 249 -10.40 -3.92 18.86
N THR A 250 -9.66 -4.53 19.80
CA THR A 250 -8.28 -4.94 19.57
C THR A 250 -8.28 -6.09 18.56
N ASP A 251 -8.40 -5.75 17.27
CA ASP A 251 -8.28 -6.73 16.20
C ASP A 251 -6.80 -6.94 15.87
N THR A 252 -6.12 -7.69 16.74
CA THR A 252 -4.76 -8.19 16.49
C THR A 252 -4.76 -9.41 15.57
N GLY A 253 -5.93 -9.79 15.02
CA GLY A 253 -6.09 -10.95 14.17
C GLY A 253 -5.26 -10.85 12.90
N GLU A 254 -4.51 -11.91 12.61
CA GLU A 254 -3.96 -12.10 11.28
C GLU A 254 -5.10 -12.42 10.31
N PRO A 255 -5.10 -11.88 9.07
CA PRO A 255 -6.06 -12.31 8.06
C PRO A 255 -6.03 -13.83 7.91
N VAL A 256 -7.21 -14.44 7.69
CA VAL A 256 -7.26 -15.85 7.31
C VAL A 256 -6.49 -16.04 5.99
N PRO A 257 -5.58 -17.03 5.90
CA PRO A 257 -4.82 -17.28 4.68
C PRO A 257 -5.78 -17.60 3.53
N PHE A 258 -5.48 -17.07 2.34
CA PHE A 258 -6.23 -17.41 1.14
C PHE A 258 -6.25 -18.93 0.93
N PRO A 259 -7.40 -19.54 0.58
CA PRO A 259 -7.45 -20.97 0.33
C PRO A 259 -6.46 -21.33 -0.77
N THR A 260 -5.55 -22.24 -0.46
CA THR A 260 -4.61 -22.78 -1.42
C THR A 260 -5.37 -23.67 -2.41
N GLY A 261 -5.57 -23.17 -3.63
CA GLY A 261 -5.60 -24.01 -4.83
C GLY A 261 -6.86 -24.83 -5.13
N VAL A 262 -8.05 -24.24 -5.03
CA VAL A 262 -9.21 -24.77 -5.78
C VAL A 262 -9.87 -23.60 -6.50
N LEU A 263 -9.66 -23.52 -7.81
CA LEU A 263 -10.51 -22.68 -8.66
C LEU A 263 -11.96 -23.20 -8.52
N PRO A 264 -12.95 -22.33 -8.27
CA PRO A 264 -14.34 -22.76 -8.28
C PRO A 264 -14.69 -23.35 -9.66
N PRO A 265 -15.52 -24.40 -9.73
CA PRO A 265 -15.94 -24.97 -11.00
C PRO A 265 -16.67 -23.91 -11.83
N GLY A 266 -16.16 -23.63 -13.04
CA GLY A 266 -16.74 -22.63 -13.95
C GLY A 266 -15.75 -21.74 -14.71
N PHE A 267 -14.43 -21.88 -14.52
CA PHE A 267 -13.44 -21.22 -15.36
C PHE A 267 -13.32 -21.92 -16.73
N PRO A 268 -13.61 -21.25 -17.86
CA PRO A 268 -13.28 -21.79 -19.17
C PRO A 268 -11.74 -21.83 -19.34
N GLY A 269 -11.24 -22.96 -19.82
CA GLY A 269 -9.82 -23.22 -20.05
C GLY A 269 -9.22 -22.31 -21.12
N LEU A 270 -7.91 -22.07 -20.99
CA LEU A 270 -7.07 -21.27 -21.87
C LEU A 270 -6.79 -21.99 -23.20
N GLU A 271 -7.83 -22.23 -24.01
CA GLU A 271 -7.70 -22.64 -25.39
C GLU A 271 -8.37 -21.59 -26.27
N GLY A 272 -7.58 -20.64 -26.80
CA GLY A 272 -8.03 -19.72 -27.84
C GLY A 272 -7.79 -18.25 -27.53
N LEU A 273 -6.52 -17.82 -27.46
CA LEU A 273 -6.14 -16.41 -27.54
C LEU A 273 -4.84 -16.26 -28.36
N GLU A 274 -4.87 -16.70 -29.62
CA GLU A 274 -3.90 -16.27 -30.62
C GLU A 274 -4.49 -15.10 -31.42
N GLY A 275 -3.84 -13.94 -31.37
CA GLY A 275 -4.02 -12.87 -32.35
C GLY A 275 -4.71 -11.59 -31.88
N LEU A 276 -4.06 -10.79 -31.01
CA LEU A 276 -4.42 -9.38 -30.80
C LEU A 276 -3.18 -8.48 -30.50
N GLU A 277 -2.11 -8.60 -31.27
CA GLU A 277 -0.88 -7.78 -31.13
C GLU A 277 -0.96 -6.37 -31.79
N GLY A 278 -2.15 -5.80 -31.98
CA GLY A 278 -2.34 -4.74 -32.98
C GLY A 278 -2.83 -3.36 -32.54
N LEU A 279 -2.83 -2.95 -31.26
CA LEU A 279 -3.55 -1.71 -30.88
C LEU A 279 -2.93 -0.85 -29.73
N MET A 280 -1.60 -0.67 -29.66
CA MET A 280 -1.00 0.30 -28.71
C MET A 280 -0.34 1.49 -29.42
N GLY A 281 -1.04 2.64 -29.41
CA GLY A 281 -0.51 3.95 -29.78
C GLY A 281 0.12 4.68 -28.58
N ARG A 282 1.25 5.34 -28.82
CA ARG A 282 2.09 6.05 -27.84
C ARG A 282 1.58 7.47 -27.52
N PRO A 283 1.73 7.97 -26.27
CA PRO A 283 1.75 9.42 -26.01
C PRO A 283 3.06 9.93 -25.38
N GLY A 284 3.35 11.20 -25.66
CA GLY A 284 4.61 11.91 -25.38
C GLY A 284 4.75 12.56 -24.00
N ALA A 285 5.96 13.10 -23.77
CA ALA A 285 6.52 13.54 -22.50
C ALA A 285 6.16 14.99 -22.09
N ALA A 286 6.18 15.27 -20.79
CA ALA A 286 6.24 16.61 -20.20
C ALA A 286 7.11 16.60 -18.93
N GLY A 287 7.96 17.61 -18.72
CA GLY A 287 9.08 17.63 -17.75
C GLY A 287 8.72 17.86 -16.27
N PRO A 288 9.74 17.91 -15.38
CA PRO A 288 9.55 17.93 -13.93
C PRO A 288 9.69 19.34 -13.33
N ASP A 289 8.96 19.60 -12.24
CA ASP A 289 9.24 20.67 -11.28
C ASP A 289 9.29 20.07 -9.86
N ASP A 290 10.43 20.26 -9.20
CA ASP A 290 10.76 19.80 -7.85
C ASP A 290 10.27 20.77 -6.76
N ALA A 291 9.64 20.25 -5.71
CA ALA A 291 9.62 20.89 -4.38
C ALA A 291 9.35 19.85 -3.28
N ALA A 292 10.33 19.67 -2.39
CA ALA A 292 10.27 18.79 -1.23
C ALA A 292 9.47 19.41 -0.06
N PRO A 293 8.83 18.60 0.82
CA PRO A 293 8.48 19.11 2.15
C PRO A 293 8.80 18.18 3.35
N ALA A 294 8.79 18.88 4.48
CA ALA A 294 9.12 18.58 5.88
C ALA A 294 8.40 17.40 6.58
N GLU A 295 9.01 17.01 7.70
CA GLU A 295 8.69 15.88 8.57
C GLU A 295 7.39 16.06 9.38
N GLY A 296 6.41 15.20 9.07
CA GLY A 296 5.21 14.86 9.81
C GLY A 296 4.52 13.76 9.00
N ARG A 297 4.44 12.53 9.51
CA ARG A 297 4.07 11.36 8.67
C ARG A 297 2.57 11.33 8.35
N GLU A 298 2.22 12.06 7.30
CA GLU A 298 1.05 11.79 6.46
C GLU A 298 1.11 10.37 5.86
N LEU A 299 0.00 9.88 5.29
CA LEU A 299 -0.01 8.65 4.49
C LEU A 299 1.20 8.62 3.55
N PRO A 300 1.93 7.48 3.43
CA PRO A 300 3.17 7.44 2.67
C PRO A 300 3.01 8.04 1.27
N ARG A 301 3.65 9.21 1.06
CA ARG A 301 3.62 9.91 -0.23
C ARG A 301 4.44 9.19 -1.29
N GLU A 302 5.45 8.42 -0.88
CA GLU A 302 6.31 7.54 -1.69
C GLU A 302 6.73 6.31 -0.85
N GLY A 303 7.21 5.24 -1.50
CA GLY A 303 7.96 4.19 -0.80
C GLY A 303 9.29 4.75 -0.28
N PRO A 304 9.95 4.11 0.71
CA PRO A 304 11.17 4.64 1.31
C PRO A 304 12.26 4.84 0.24
N PRO A 305 13.01 5.96 0.27
CA PRO A 305 14.05 6.23 -0.70
C PRO A 305 15.18 5.20 -0.60
N MET A 306 15.78 4.84 -1.75
CA MET A 306 16.83 3.83 -1.92
C MET A 306 18.15 4.05 -1.14
N ARG A 307 18.25 5.03 -0.24
CA ARG A 307 19.52 5.39 0.41
C ARG A 307 19.78 4.72 1.77
N ALA A 308 18.84 3.95 2.33
CA ALA A 308 19.03 3.32 3.64
C ALA A 308 19.57 1.87 3.61
N SER A 309 19.74 1.24 2.44
CA SER A 309 20.10 -0.20 2.34
C SER A 309 21.59 -0.49 2.10
N MET A 310 22.48 0.50 2.20
CA MET A 310 23.94 0.30 2.14
C MET A 310 24.57 0.45 3.52
N ALA A 311 24.19 -0.40 4.49
CA ALA A 311 24.90 -0.47 5.77
C ALA A 311 24.75 -1.81 6.52
N VAL A 312 24.56 -2.94 5.82
CA VAL A 312 24.77 -4.27 6.44
C VAL A 312 25.32 -5.21 5.37
N GLY A 313 26.64 -5.17 5.15
CA GLY A 313 27.27 -6.02 4.13
C GLY A 313 28.78 -5.83 3.93
N ALA A 314 29.50 -5.27 4.90
CA ALA A 314 30.96 -5.17 4.86
C ALA A 314 31.57 -5.19 6.26
N THR A 315 31.45 -6.31 6.97
CA THR A 315 32.30 -6.63 8.14
C THR A 315 32.75 -8.07 8.06
N LEU A 316 33.66 -8.34 7.13
CA LEU A 316 34.65 -9.41 7.20
C LEU A 316 35.79 -9.01 6.26
N MET A 317 37.03 -9.13 6.74
CA MET A 317 38.31 -8.74 6.13
C MET A 317 38.88 -7.36 6.49
N ALA A 318 39.21 -7.15 7.76
CA ALA A 318 40.32 -6.28 8.18
C ALA A 318 40.79 -6.60 9.64
N VAL A 319 41.16 -7.85 9.92
CA VAL A 319 41.97 -8.20 11.09
C VAL A 319 43.23 -8.86 10.55
N GLY A 320 44.25 -8.04 10.26
CA GLY A 320 45.48 -8.56 9.68
C GLY A 320 46.45 -7.49 9.17
N ALA A 321 46.56 -6.32 9.82
CA ALA A 321 47.65 -5.36 9.59
C ALA A 321 47.67 -4.25 10.66
N ALA A 322 47.73 -4.61 11.94
CA ALA A 322 48.02 -3.63 13.01
C ALA A 322 48.83 -4.25 14.16
N LEU A 323 49.63 -5.28 13.84
CA LEU A 323 50.53 -5.96 14.76
C LEU A 323 51.96 -5.90 14.18
N ALA A 324 52.45 -4.68 13.93
CA ALA A 324 53.84 -4.46 13.48
C ALA A 324 54.47 -3.14 13.96
N LEU A 325 53.76 -2.31 14.74
CA LEU A 325 54.31 -1.05 15.26
C LEU A 325 53.99 -0.88 16.74
N THR A 326 54.58 -1.72 17.57
CA THR A 326 54.86 -1.40 18.99
C THR A 326 55.86 -2.40 19.57
N VAL A 327 56.92 -2.69 18.80
CA VAL A 327 58.15 -3.22 19.36
C VAL A 327 58.88 -2.05 20.02
N LEU A 328 58.65 -1.95 21.33
CA LEU A 328 59.69 -1.73 22.33
C LEU A 328 60.56 -0.47 22.17
N PHE A 329 59.96 0.70 22.37
CA PHE A 329 60.62 1.82 23.06
C PHE A 329 60.08 1.95 24.48
N ARG A 330 60.61 1.14 25.40
CA ARG A 330 60.64 1.48 26.82
C ARG A 330 61.80 0.79 27.53
N THR A 331 63.00 1.23 27.20
CA THR A 331 64.20 1.06 28.02
C THR A 331 64.28 2.17 29.06
N ARG A 332 64.24 1.79 30.36
CA ARG A 332 64.76 2.47 31.58
C ARG A 332 63.96 1.88 32.76
N SER A 333 64.52 1.34 33.84
CA SER A 333 65.83 1.41 34.48
C SER A 333 65.97 0.20 35.44
N GLY A 334 67.19 -0.20 35.78
CA GLY A 334 67.51 -1.37 36.63
C GLY A 334 67.12 -1.27 38.12
N PRO A 335 67.48 -2.30 38.91
CA PRO A 335 68.67 -2.16 39.75
C PRO A 335 69.58 -3.41 39.89
N GLY A 336 70.89 -3.15 39.89
CA GLY A 336 71.89 -3.54 40.90
C GLY A 336 72.06 -4.97 41.46
N SER A 337 73.34 -5.41 41.44
CA SER A 337 74.05 -6.43 42.25
C SER A 337 73.75 -7.91 41.94
N GLY A 338 74.69 -8.85 41.77
CA GLY A 338 76.14 -8.99 41.99
C GLY A 338 76.53 -10.47 41.67
N PRO A 339 77.81 -10.88 41.71
CA PRO A 339 78.39 -11.78 40.70
C PRO A 339 78.52 -13.26 41.10
N GLY A 340 78.56 -14.15 40.10
CA GLY A 340 79.01 -15.55 40.23
C GLY A 340 79.83 -15.97 39.01
N ARG A 341 81.10 -16.30 39.22
CA ARG A 341 82.13 -16.66 38.23
C ARG A 341 82.55 -18.11 38.45
N ARG A 342 83.05 -18.76 37.38
CA ARG A 342 83.84 -20.01 37.31
C ARG A 342 82.99 -21.28 37.31
N THR A 343 83.23 -22.29 36.48
CA THR A 343 84.35 -22.68 35.58
C THR A 343 83.80 -23.67 34.58
#